data_AF-H2ZUP9-F1
#
_entry.id   AF-H2ZUP9-F1
#
_cell.length_a   1.000
_cell.length_b   1.000
_cell.length_c   1.000
_cell.angle_alpha   90.00
_cell.angle_beta   90.00
_cell.angle_gamma   90.00
#
_symmetry.space_group_name_H-M   'P 1'
#
loop_
_entity.id
_entity.type
_entity.pdbx_description
1 polymer ?
#
loop_
_entity_poly.entity_id
_entity_poly.type
_entity_poly.pdbx_seq_one_letter_code
_entity_poly.pdbx_strand_id
1 'polypeptide(L)'
;VPLIKLPENFKEMDVDQFWYNVLVLEDLGGRRVLKELAAFALDILIFPHSNASCKQVFSKINLIKTKPRNRLNTDTINDLLHTSQCVNLSGGCVKFKLTETMLRSVTSSKLYQQRNDPSQST
;
A
#
# COMPACT_ATOMS: atom_id res chain seq x y z
N VAL A 1 38.52 -11.57 -20.86
CA VAL A 1 37.06 -11.32 -20.79
C VAL A 1 36.64 -11.63 -19.36
N PRO A 2 36.09 -10.69 -18.56
CA PRO A 2 35.69 -11.02 -17.19
C PRO A 2 34.51 -12.00 -17.26
N LEU A 3 34.71 -13.20 -16.72
CA LEU A 3 33.74 -14.29 -16.73
C LEU A 3 32.72 -14.07 -15.60
N ILE A 4 31.80 -13.12 -15.80
CA ILE A 4 30.61 -13.04 -14.94
C ILE A 4 29.78 -14.29 -15.25
N LYS A 5 29.82 -15.28 -14.36
CA LYS A 5 28.92 -16.43 -14.42
C LYS A 5 27.59 -16.00 -13.81
N LEU A 6 26.58 -15.82 -14.65
CA LEU A 6 25.22 -15.61 -14.19
C LEU A 6 24.66 -16.94 -13.65
N PRO A 7 24.12 -16.97 -12.43
CA PRO A 7 23.38 -18.12 -11.92
C PRO A 7 22.20 -18.53 -12.83
N GLU A 8 22.06 -19.81 -13.13
CA GLU A 8 21.01 -20.37 -14.01
C GLU A 8 19.59 -20.23 -13.42
N ASN A 9 19.47 -20.03 -12.10
CA ASN A 9 18.19 -19.90 -11.40
C ASN A 9 17.45 -18.57 -11.70
N PHE A 10 18.08 -17.63 -12.41
CA PHE A 10 17.47 -16.32 -12.70
C PHE A 10 16.19 -16.36 -13.55
N LYS A 11 15.97 -17.42 -14.33
CA LYS A 11 14.78 -17.53 -15.18
C LYS A 11 13.48 -17.76 -14.40
N GLU A 12 13.58 -18.22 -13.17
CA GLU A 12 12.41 -18.61 -12.34
C GLU A 12 12.13 -17.62 -11.21
N MET A 13 12.93 -16.56 -11.07
CA MET A 13 12.79 -15.58 -9.98
C MET A 13 11.84 -14.46 -10.36
N ASP A 14 11.18 -13.88 -9.36
CA ASP A 14 10.46 -12.61 -9.54
C ASP A 14 11.43 -11.50 -9.93
N VAL A 15 10.94 -10.53 -10.70
CA VAL A 15 11.76 -9.50 -11.35
C VAL A 15 12.54 -8.65 -10.33
N ASP A 16 11.93 -8.34 -9.19
CA ASP A 16 12.57 -7.63 -8.09
C ASP A 16 13.69 -8.46 -7.43
N GLN A 17 13.45 -9.75 -7.20
CA GLN A 17 14.46 -10.67 -6.67
C GLN A 17 15.62 -10.85 -7.64
N PHE A 18 15.34 -10.93 -8.94
CA PHE A 18 16.36 -10.99 -9.98
C PHE A 18 17.29 -9.78 -9.89
N TRP A 19 16.75 -8.57 -9.96
CA TRP A 19 17.56 -7.35 -9.95
C TRP A 19 18.28 -7.12 -8.62
N TYR A 20 17.67 -7.53 -7.50
CA TYR A 20 18.36 -7.56 -6.21
C TYR A 20 19.58 -8.48 -6.23
N ASN A 21 19.47 -9.68 -6.80
CA ASN A 21 20.59 -10.60 -6.90
C ASN A 21 21.70 -10.08 -7.83
N VAL A 22 21.35 -9.38 -8.91
CA VAL A 22 22.32 -8.72 -9.79
C VAL A 22 23.02 -7.56 -9.06
N LEU A 23 22.32 -6.85 -8.16
CA LEU A 23 22.89 -5.76 -7.37
C LEU A 23 23.97 -6.25 -6.39
N VAL A 24 23.77 -7.42 -5.80
CA VAL A 24 24.72 -8.03 -4.85
C VAL A 24 25.75 -8.95 -5.52
N LEU A 25 25.63 -9.18 -6.83
CA LEU A 25 26.54 -10.04 -7.58
C LEU A 25 27.94 -9.42 -7.64
N GLU A 26 28.93 -10.18 -7.18
CA GLU A 26 30.34 -9.82 -7.18
C GLU A 26 31.11 -10.67 -8.19
N ASP A 27 32.01 -10.04 -8.94
CA ASP A 27 33.00 -10.73 -9.76
C ASP A 27 34.01 -11.47 -8.86
N LEU A 28 34.84 -12.35 -9.45
CA LEU A 28 35.92 -13.07 -8.77
C LEU A 28 36.90 -12.15 -8.03
N GLY A 29 36.95 -10.86 -8.39
CA GLY A 29 37.71 -9.81 -7.70
C GLY A 29 36.93 -9.00 -6.65
N GLY A 30 35.76 -9.46 -6.20
CA GLY A 30 34.94 -8.78 -5.19
C GLY A 30 34.29 -7.46 -5.65
N ARG A 31 34.28 -7.20 -6.96
CA ARG A 31 33.72 -5.96 -7.53
C ARG A 31 32.30 -6.18 -8.02
N ARG A 32 31.39 -5.27 -7.68
CA ARG A 32 30.01 -5.27 -8.15
C ARG A 32 29.88 -4.51 -9.47
N VAL A 33 30.22 -5.19 -10.57
CA VAL A 33 30.33 -4.58 -11.91
C VAL A 33 28.97 -4.10 -12.43
N LEU A 34 27.87 -4.72 -11.99
CA LEU A 34 26.50 -4.44 -12.45
C LEU A 34 25.67 -3.62 -11.45
N LYS A 35 26.29 -3.09 -10.38
CA LYS A 35 25.60 -2.41 -9.29
C LYS A 35 24.73 -1.24 -9.79
N GLU A 36 25.31 -0.36 -10.61
CA GLU A 36 24.62 0.85 -11.08
C GLU A 36 23.42 0.50 -11.98
N LEU A 37 23.57 -0.51 -12.84
CA LEU A 37 22.48 -1.00 -13.69
C LEU A 37 21.36 -1.63 -12.86
N ALA A 38 21.71 -2.45 -11.87
CA ALA A 38 20.74 -3.10 -11.01
C ALA A 38 20.01 -2.10 -10.11
N ALA A 39 20.71 -1.10 -9.58
CA ALA A 39 20.11 -0.01 -8.82
C ALA A 39 19.09 0.77 -9.68
N PHE A 40 19.48 1.15 -10.90
CA PHE A 40 18.58 1.82 -11.84
C PHE A 40 17.34 0.99 -12.18
N ALA A 41 17.51 -0.33 -12.40
CA ALA A 41 16.38 -1.21 -12.67
C ALA A 41 15.43 -1.32 -11.47
N LEU A 42 15.96 -1.44 -10.25
CA LEU A 42 15.15 -1.44 -9.02
C LEU A 42 14.42 -0.10 -8.82
N ASP A 43 15.08 1.02 -9.11
CA ASP A 43 14.49 2.36 -9.06
C ASP A 43 13.33 2.53 -10.06
N ILE A 44 13.40 1.87 -11.21
CA ILE A 44 12.28 1.84 -12.16
C ILE A 44 11.15 0.94 -11.65
N LEU A 45 11.47 -0.19 -11.02
CA LEU A 45 10.46 -1.15 -10.54
C LEU A 45 9.63 -0.61 -9.38
N ILE A 46 10.20 0.29 -8.56
CA ILE A 46 9.43 1.00 -7.53
C ILE A 46 8.50 2.06 -8.13
N PHE A 47 8.72 2.48 -9.37
CA PHE A 47 7.84 3.44 -10.02
C PHE A 47 6.51 2.74 -10.29
N PRO A 48 5.43 3.11 -9.58
CA PRO A 48 4.13 2.59 -9.94
C PRO A 48 3.91 2.97 -11.40
N HIS A 49 3.53 2.02 -12.26
CA HIS A 49 3.12 2.34 -13.63
C HIS A 49 1.93 3.30 -13.52
N SER A 50 2.19 4.61 -13.53
CA SER A 50 1.45 5.65 -12.77
C SER A 50 -0.05 5.76 -13.09
N ASN A 51 -0.48 5.11 -14.16
CA ASN A 51 -1.85 5.09 -14.62
C ASN A 51 -2.68 3.90 -14.11
N ALA A 52 -2.06 2.79 -13.71
CA ALA A 52 -2.79 1.63 -13.17
C ALA A 52 -3.13 1.83 -11.69
N SER A 53 -2.17 2.34 -10.91
CA SER A 53 -2.34 2.58 -9.47
C SER A 53 -3.39 3.64 -9.17
N CYS A 54 -3.42 4.75 -9.93
CA CYS A 54 -4.48 5.75 -9.78
C CYS A 54 -5.86 5.20 -10.16
N LYS A 55 -5.97 4.43 -11.26
CA LYS A 55 -7.22 3.74 -11.63
C LYS A 55 -7.71 2.76 -10.56
N GLN A 56 -6.78 2.08 -9.88
CA GLN A 56 -7.13 1.20 -8.76
C GLN A 56 -7.71 1.99 -7.59
N VAL A 57 -7.13 3.14 -7.25
CA VAL A 57 -7.67 4.03 -6.21
C VAL A 57 -9.05 4.55 -6.62
N PHE A 58 -9.24 5.01 -7.86
CA PHE A 58 -10.55 5.44 -8.36
C PHE A 58 -11.60 4.33 -8.31
N SER A 59 -11.22 3.09 -8.64
CA SER A 59 -12.11 1.93 -8.53
C SER A 59 -12.54 1.69 -7.06
N LYS A 60 -11.61 1.77 -6.10
CA LYS A 60 -11.92 1.67 -4.67
C LYS A 60 -12.82 2.81 -4.19
N ILE A 61 -12.59 4.04 -4.67
CA ILE A 61 -13.46 5.19 -4.37
C ILE A 61 -14.87 4.96 -4.92
N ASN A 62 -15.02 4.41 -6.12
CA ASN A 62 -16.33 4.05 -6.67
C ASN A 62 -17.04 2.97 -5.86
N LEU A 63 -16.31 2.03 -5.25
CA LEU A 63 -16.90 1.05 -4.34
C LEU A 63 -17.37 1.69 -3.03
N ILE A 64 -16.61 2.66 -2.51
CA ILE A 64 -16.95 3.44 -1.31
C ILE A 64 -18.17 4.33 -1.57
N LYS A 65 -18.18 5.03 -2.71
CA LYS A 65 -19.24 5.96 -3.12
C LYS A 65 -20.29 5.23 -3.95
N THR A 66 -21.24 4.62 -3.27
CA THR A 66 -22.40 4.02 -3.93
C THR A 66 -23.45 5.08 -4.29
N LYS A 67 -24.38 4.75 -5.19
CA LYS A 67 -25.48 5.66 -5.58
C LYS A 67 -26.22 6.28 -4.38
N PRO A 68 -26.64 5.52 -3.35
CA PRO A 68 -27.28 6.09 -2.16
C PRO A 68 -26.28 6.76 -1.18
N ARG A 69 -24.99 6.41 -1.22
CA ARG A 69 -23.94 6.91 -0.31
C ARG A 69 -22.87 7.71 -1.05
N ASN A 70 -23.27 8.73 -1.79
CA ASN A 70 -22.35 9.54 -2.61
C ASN A 70 -21.86 10.82 -1.91
N ARG A 71 -22.54 11.27 -0.85
CA ARG A 71 -22.21 12.50 -0.10
C ARG A 71 -21.32 12.21 1.09
N LEU A 72 -20.07 11.85 0.81
CA LEU A 72 -19.01 11.68 1.82
C LEU A 72 -18.00 12.82 1.68
N ASN A 73 -17.53 13.35 2.81
CA ASN A 73 -16.43 14.32 2.79
C ASN A 73 -15.13 13.60 2.36
N THR A 74 -14.17 14.36 1.84
CA THR A 74 -12.87 13.85 1.39
C THR A 74 -12.14 13.11 2.51
N ASP A 75 -12.17 13.67 3.72
CA ASP A 75 -11.51 13.07 4.89
C ASP A 75 -12.08 11.67 5.19
N THR A 76 -13.40 11.54 5.16
CA THR A 76 -14.08 10.24 5.37
C THR A 76 -13.74 9.23 4.28
N ILE A 77 -13.59 9.68 3.03
CA ILE A 77 -13.19 8.79 1.92
C ILE A 77 -11.75 8.33 2.13
N ASN A 78 -10.86 9.24 2.52
CA ASN A 78 -9.46 8.93 2.79
C ASN A 78 -9.32 7.94 3.96
N ASP A 79 -10.02 8.20 5.06
CA ASP A 79 -10.03 7.32 6.24
C ASP A 79 -10.54 5.92 5.89
N LEU A 80 -11.57 5.82 5.06
CA LEU A 80 -12.12 4.54 4.63
C LEU A 80 -11.17 3.79 3.69
N LEU A 81 -10.47 4.50 2.80
CA LEU A 81 -9.42 3.92 1.96
C LEU A 81 -8.30 3.34 2.83
N HIS A 82 -7.77 4.11 3.78
CA HIS A 82 -6.72 3.65 4.69
C HIS A 82 -7.18 2.48 5.56
N THR A 83 -8.38 2.55 6.12
CA THR A 83 -8.97 1.47 6.93
C THR A 83 -9.11 0.19 6.10
N SER A 84 -9.64 0.29 4.87
CA SER A 84 -9.79 -0.87 3.98
C SER A 84 -8.43 -1.49 3.64
N GLN A 85 -7.40 -0.67 3.43
CA GLN A 85 -6.04 -1.15 3.15
C GLN A 85 -5.45 -1.85 4.38
N CYS A 86 -5.59 -1.26 5.56
CA CYS A 86 -5.11 -1.85 6.81
C CYS A 86 -5.72 -3.24 7.08
N VAL A 87 -7.05 -3.36 6.89
CA VAL A 87 -7.75 -4.64 7.03
C VAL A 87 -7.27 -5.66 6.00
N ASN A 88 -7.06 -5.24 4.74
CA ASN A 88 -6.56 -6.14 3.69
C ASN A 88 -5.13 -6.63 3.99
N LEU A 89 -4.23 -5.75 4.42
CA LEU A 89 -2.86 -6.12 4.80
C LEU A 89 -2.83 -7.08 6.00
N SER A 90 -3.82 -7.00 6.88
CA SER A 90 -3.97 -7.90 8.03
C SER A 90 -4.58 -9.27 7.69
N GLY A 91 -4.73 -9.59 6.40
CA GLY A 91 -5.31 -10.85 5.94
C GLY A 91 -6.84 -10.83 5.80
N GLY A 92 -7.43 -9.64 5.69
CA GLY A 92 -8.84 -9.43 5.43
C GLY A 92 -9.72 -9.37 6.69
N CYS A 93 -11.02 -9.16 6.49
CA CYS A 93 -12.00 -8.91 7.55
C CYS A 93 -12.04 -10.02 8.62
N VAL A 94 -11.87 -11.29 8.21
CA VAL A 94 -11.96 -12.44 9.10
C VAL A 94 -10.75 -12.55 10.04
N LYS A 95 -9.57 -12.13 9.57
CA LYS A 95 -8.32 -12.24 10.32
C LYS A 95 -7.97 -10.96 11.08
N PHE A 96 -8.59 -9.84 10.72
CA PHE A 96 -8.35 -8.56 11.34
C PHE A 96 -8.81 -8.56 12.80
N LYS A 97 -7.85 -8.40 13.72
CA LYS A 97 -8.10 -8.24 15.15
C LYS A 97 -7.99 -6.77 15.52
N LEU A 98 -9.06 -6.21 16.07
CA LEU A 98 -9.05 -4.83 16.57
C LEU A 98 -8.17 -4.74 17.82
N THR A 99 -7.35 -3.69 17.88
CA THR A 99 -6.65 -3.32 19.11
C THR A 99 -7.64 -2.83 20.16
N GLU A 100 -7.33 -3.01 21.44
CA GLU A 100 -8.16 -2.55 22.55
C GLU A 100 -8.47 -1.04 22.48
N THR A 101 -7.51 -0.25 22.00
CA THR A 101 -7.67 1.19 21.75
C THR A 101 -8.73 1.49 20.69
N MET A 102 -8.80 0.69 19.62
CA MET A 102 -9.81 0.83 18.56
C MET A 102 -11.18 0.48 19.12
N LEU A 103 -11.31 -0.62 19.88
CA LEU A 103 -12.56 -1.02 20.52
C LEU A 103 -13.11 0.07 21.46
N ARG A 104 -12.24 0.65 22.30
CA ARG A 104 -12.61 1.77 23.19
C ARG A 104 -13.03 3.03 22.44
N SER A 105 -12.67 3.15 21.17
CA SER A 105 -13.04 4.30 20.33
C SER A 105 -14.44 4.15 19.72
N VAL A 106 -14.97 2.92 19.62
CA VAL A 106 -16.33 2.61 19.13
C VAL A 106 -17.34 2.71 20.27
N THR A 107 -17.33 3.83 21.01
CA THR A 107 -18.30 4.09 22.08
C THR A 107 -19.35 5.07 21.59
N SER A 108 -20.63 4.86 21.95
CA SER A 108 -21.75 5.73 21.54
C SER A 108 -21.51 7.21 21.86
N SER A 109 -20.82 7.54 22.95
CA SER A 109 -20.46 8.91 23.32
C SER A 109 -19.50 9.59 22.34
N LYS A 110 -18.63 8.82 21.67
CA LYS A 110 -17.69 9.30 20.66
C LYS A 110 -18.29 9.29 19.25
N LEU A 111 -19.13 8.29 18.94
CA LEU A 111 -19.74 8.13 17.62
C LEU A 111 -20.94 9.06 17.40
N TYR A 112 -21.70 9.30 18.46
CA TYR A 112 -22.87 10.17 18.45
C TYR A 112 -22.62 11.30 19.44
N GLN A 113 -21.79 12.27 19.03
CA GLN A 113 -21.75 13.54 19.75
C GLN A 113 -23.14 14.17 19.65
N GLN A 114 -23.78 14.34 20.80
CA GLN A 114 -24.98 15.16 20.91
C GLN A 114 -24.59 16.57 20.48
N ARG A 115 -25.19 17.06 19.38
CA ARG A 115 -25.07 18.48 19.04
C ARG A 115 -25.79 19.26 20.13
N ASN A 116 -25.02 19.96 20.96
CA ASN A 116 -25.58 21.05 21.74
C ASN A 116 -25.79 22.23 20.79
N ASP A 117 -26.89 22.19 20.03
CA ASP A 117 -27.33 23.34 19.24
C ASP A 117 -27.83 24.43 20.22
N PRO A 118 -27.26 25.65 20.24
CA PRO A 118 -27.65 26.71 21.19
C PRO A 118 -29.03 27.34 20.97
N SER A 119 -29.93 26.72 20.20
CA SER A 119 -31.17 27.37 19.77
C SER A 119 -32.41 26.58 20.17
N GLN A 120 -32.68 26.53 21.48
CA GLN A 120 -34.03 26.62 22.06
C GLN A 120 -33.94 27.30 23.44
N SER A 121 -33.93 28.63 23.45
CA SER A 121 -34.23 29.45 24.61
C SER A 121 -34.90 30.73 24.12
N THR A 122 -36.20 30.60 23.83
CA THR A 122 -37.33 31.54 24.02
C THR A 122 -38.51 31.03 23.21
#